data_AF-A0A8J6HCI1-F1
#
_entry.id   AF-A0A8J6HCI1-F1
#
_cell.length_a   1.000
_cell.length_b   1.000
_cell.length_c   1.000
_cell.angle_alpha   90.00
_cell.angle_beta   90.00
_cell.angle_gamma   90.00
#
_symmetry.space_group_name_H-M   'P 1'
#
loop_
_entity.id
_entity.type
_entity.pdbx_description
1 polymer ?
#
loop_
_entity_poly.entity_id
_entity_poly.type
_entity_poly.pdbx_seq_one_letter_code
_entity_poly.pdbx_strand_id
1 'polypeptide(L)'
;MPPKKKHRHLSPEQRSELKKQKKLERKLRKAEKKKQLKRDHLAREVKYGQLTIQRYEKDWRAMLIKVALPRMRQELEFAWHNFERVVDCKDFTISLLMDELRDAEEQYMHNFRAHSENIDKLMGIYLDRLDELKLDYESEVALMEERCENELQDMKDVSNENLDYLKTMLYKLELDRKEHNRLKKGEYFSRLDEVDVKNQLLLQKLKAALETKYQNMFDEMKRFIKNYRKRIRDRKKEHNMLKEADDAIQELIAHQFKQIKRLYDIIRQLRQKYIDMKQTEGSKLLDLQAERQYFSYSFLTLRIKLENDKKDDFNKLVRLSECCAKAFDYLESLNKKGEMILTMAVVCRKLETKKEKILPFPLTNTLFPDITDLERDSIDDIEGVRPEMELFWQRLGQAFGVHYTLSREKKFLNEENELLIDTHNEYCERLLYPPIRPYTQTVAIPPKTVLINKILQIVLICTSQRYLEFCVVPTRQENTLEDLDKDADEQQQLNGIVFCFYSR
;
A
#
# COMPACT_ATOMS: atom_id res chain seq x y z
N MET A 1 -13.90 -56.38 -72.36
CA MET A 1 -13.03 -56.97 -73.42
C MET A 1 -11.60 -56.49 -73.18
N PRO A 2 -10.53 -57.21 -73.54
CA PRO A 2 -10.29 -58.64 -73.82
C PRO A 2 -9.19 -59.19 -72.85
N PRO A 3 -8.67 -60.45 -72.92
CA PRO A 3 -8.82 -61.46 -73.96
C PRO A 3 -9.36 -62.82 -73.48
N LYS A 4 -10.16 -63.45 -74.37
CA LYS A 4 -10.49 -64.88 -74.33
C LYS A 4 -9.19 -65.68 -74.53
N LYS A 5 -8.76 -66.44 -73.52
CA LYS A 5 -7.65 -67.41 -73.67
C LYS A 5 -8.20 -68.80 -74.00
N LYS A 6 -7.71 -69.31 -75.13
CA LYS A 6 -7.95 -70.61 -75.77
C LYS A 6 -7.75 -71.77 -74.79
N HIS A 7 -8.67 -72.73 -74.77
CA HIS A 7 -8.48 -74.02 -74.12
C HIS A 7 -7.43 -74.83 -74.90
N ARG A 8 -6.21 -74.91 -74.37
CA ARG A 8 -5.23 -75.96 -74.71
C ARG A 8 -5.65 -77.25 -74.01
N HIS A 9 -5.69 -78.36 -74.75
CA HIS A 9 -5.76 -79.70 -74.18
C HIS A 9 -4.53 -79.92 -73.28
N LEU A 10 -4.78 -80.27 -72.02
CA LEU A 10 -3.77 -80.45 -70.98
C LEU A 10 -4.02 -81.81 -70.30
N SER A 11 -2.94 -82.57 -70.16
CA SER A 11 -2.88 -83.94 -69.61
C SER A 11 -3.49 -84.05 -68.19
N PRO A 12 -4.03 -85.22 -67.77
CA PRO A 12 -4.85 -85.38 -66.55
C PRO A 12 -4.17 -84.96 -65.23
N GLU A 13 -2.85 -84.88 -65.21
CA GLU A 13 -2.04 -84.67 -64.02
C GLU A 13 -2.04 -83.21 -63.52
N GLN A 14 -1.99 -82.23 -64.44
CA GLN A 14 -1.97 -80.79 -64.12
C GLN A 14 -3.35 -80.23 -63.69
N ARG A 15 -4.45 -80.97 -63.94
CA ARG A 15 -5.80 -80.63 -63.45
C ARG A 15 -6.02 -80.96 -61.97
N SER A 16 -5.25 -81.88 -61.40
CA SER A 16 -5.37 -82.31 -60.00
C SER A 16 -4.76 -81.29 -59.04
N GLU A 17 -3.61 -80.71 -59.40
CA GLU A 17 -2.91 -79.68 -58.61
C GLU A 17 -3.64 -78.34 -58.61
N LEU A 18 -4.19 -77.91 -59.75
CA LEU A 18 -4.97 -76.67 -59.83
C LEU A 18 -6.29 -76.76 -59.03
N LYS A 19 -6.85 -77.97 -58.88
CA LYS A 19 -7.99 -78.23 -57.98
C LYS A 19 -7.57 -78.20 -56.50
N LYS A 20 -6.38 -78.68 -56.16
CA LYS A 20 -5.84 -78.61 -54.78
C LYS A 20 -5.54 -77.16 -54.38
N GLN A 21 -4.90 -76.37 -55.24
CA GLN A 21 -4.64 -74.94 -54.99
C GLN A 21 -5.93 -74.12 -54.81
N LYS A 22 -6.92 -74.29 -55.69
CA LYS A 22 -8.25 -73.64 -55.52
C LYS A 22 -8.98 -74.06 -54.24
N LYS A 23 -8.75 -75.27 -53.73
CA LYS A 23 -9.35 -75.75 -52.48
C LYS A 23 -8.68 -75.16 -51.25
N LEU A 24 -7.36 -74.90 -51.32
CA LEU A 24 -6.58 -74.25 -50.27
C LEU A 24 -6.91 -72.75 -50.18
N GLU A 25 -6.93 -72.06 -51.31
CA GLU A 25 -7.31 -70.64 -51.41
C GLU A 25 -8.75 -70.40 -50.90
N ARG A 26 -9.66 -71.32 -51.21
CA ARG A 26 -11.04 -71.28 -50.69
C ARG A 26 -11.13 -71.55 -49.18
N LYS A 27 -10.15 -72.24 -48.58
CA LYS A 27 -10.06 -72.41 -47.11
C LYS A 27 -9.48 -71.16 -46.45
N LEU A 28 -8.41 -70.58 -47.00
CA LEU A 28 -7.80 -69.34 -46.52
C LEU A 28 -8.80 -68.17 -46.56
N ARG A 29 -9.47 -67.98 -47.70
CA ARG A 29 -10.51 -66.96 -47.85
C ARG A 29 -11.72 -67.16 -46.91
N LYS A 30 -11.99 -68.41 -46.50
CA LYS A 30 -13.00 -68.71 -45.47
C LYS A 30 -12.49 -68.41 -44.06
N ALA A 31 -11.21 -68.65 -43.76
CA ALA A 31 -10.59 -68.33 -42.49
C ALA A 31 -10.47 -66.81 -42.29
N GLU A 32 -10.08 -66.09 -43.33
CA GLU A 32 -9.96 -64.63 -43.31
C GLU A 32 -11.32 -63.94 -43.18
N LYS A 33 -12.36 -64.42 -43.89
CA LYS A 33 -13.75 -63.97 -43.65
C LYS A 33 -14.20 -64.20 -42.20
N LYS A 34 -13.78 -65.29 -41.56
CA LYS A 34 -14.07 -65.54 -40.14
C LYS A 34 -13.30 -64.57 -39.23
N LYS A 35 -12.04 -64.26 -39.53
CA LYS A 35 -11.22 -63.29 -38.79
C LYS A 35 -11.79 -61.88 -38.92
N GLN A 36 -12.25 -61.49 -40.12
CA GLN A 36 -12.90 -60.20 -40.36
C GLN A 36 -14.25 -60.10 -39.66
N LEU A 37 -15.09 -61.15 -39.68
CA LEU A 37 -16.32 -61.20 -38.88
C LEU A 37 -16.07 -61.01 -37.38
N LYS A 38 -14.99 -61.58 -36.84
CA LYS A 38 -14.58 -61.38 -35.44
C LYS A 38 -14.10 -59.96 -35.17
N ARG A 39 -13.30 -59.37 -36.07
CA ARG A 39 -12.88 -57.95 -35.98
C ARG A 39 -14.08 -57.00 -36.07
N ASP A 40 -15.02 -57.25 -36.96
CA ASP A 40 -16.26 -56.48 -37.10
C ASP A 40 -17.20 -56.66 -35.92
N HIS A 41 -17.17 -57.83 -35.27
CA HIS A 41 -17.89 -58.05 -34.01
C HIS A 41 -17.26 -57.26 -32.87
N LEU A 42 -15.93 -57.34 -32.69
CA LEU A 42 -15.20 -56.59 -31.67
C LEU A 42 -15.33 -55.07 -31.87
N ALA A 43 -15.22 -54.58 -33.11
CA ALA A 43 -15.40 -53.16 -33.43
C ALA A 43 -16.83 -52.68 -33.12
N ARG A 44 -17.84 -53.55 -33.30
CA ARG A 44 -19.21 -53.26 -32.86
C ARG A 44 -19.30 -53.21 -31.34
N GLU A 45 -18.70 -54.16 -30.62
CA GLU A 45 -18.69 -54.16 -29.15
C GLU A 45 -17.98 -52.94 -28.56
N VAL A 46 -16.83 -52.53 -29.11
CA VAL A 46 -16.13 -51.31 -28.69
C VAL A 46 -16.97 -50.06 -28.95
N LYS A 47 -17.62 -49.96 -30.11
CA LYS A 47 -18.55 -48.86 -30.42
C LYS A 47 -19.76 -48.87 -29.48
N TYR A 48 -20.34 -50.03 -29.18
CA TYR A 48 -21.42 -50.15 -28.21
C TYR A 48 -20.94 -49.78 -26.79
N GLY A 49 -19.72 -50.15 -26.41
CA GLY A 49 -19.10 -49.76 -25.14
C GLY A 49 -18.93 -48.25 -25.03
N GLN A 50 -18.40 -47.59 -26.07
CA GLN A 50 -18.27 -46.13 -26.13
C GLN A 50 -19.62 -45.41 -26.06
N LEU A 51 -20.61 -45.88 -26.82
CA LEU A 51 -21.97 -45.33 -26.76
C LEU A 51 -22.60 -45.52 -25.37
N THR A 52 -22.33 -46.64 -24.71
CA THR A 52 -22.83 -46.93 -23.37
C THR A 52 -22.15 -46.03 -22.33
N ILE A 53 -20.84 -45.79 -22.44
CA ILE A 53 -20.11 -44.85 -21.56
C ILE A 53 -20.63 -43.43 -21.76
N GLN A 54 -20.78 -42.95 -22.99
CA GLN A 54 -21.33 -41.62 -23.28
C GLN A 54 -22.75 -41.46 -22.73
N ARG A 55 -23.56 -42.52 -22.79
CA ARG A 55 -24.88 -42.55 -22.17
C ARG A 55 -24.79 -42.41 -20.65
N TYR A 56 -23.94 -43.19 -19.99
CA TYR A 56 -23.73 -43.08 -18.54
C TYR A 56 -23.14 -41.73 -18.12
N GLU A 57 -22.22 -41.14 -18.89
CA GLU A 57 -21.71 -39.78 -18.63
C GLU A 57 -22.81 -38.73 -18.75
N LYS A 58 -23.66 -38.85 -19.76
CA LYS A 58 -24.82 -37.97 -19.93
C LYS A 58 -25.79 -38.12 -18.76
N ASP A 59 -26.08 -39.34 -18.35
CA ASP A 59 -26.98 -39.64 -17.24
C ASP A 59 -26.39 -39.17 -15.90
N TRP A 60 -25.08 -39.33 -15.70
CA TRP A 60 -24.36 -38.84 -14.52
C TRP A 60 -24.33 -37.32 -14.45
N ARG A 61 -24.02 -36.63 -15.56
CA ARG A 61 -24.10 -35.16 -15.64
C ARG A 61 -25.53 -34.67 -15.39
N ALA A 62 -26.53 -35.34 -15.95
CA ALA A 62 -27.92 -35.00 -15.71
C ALA A 62 -28.30 -35.18 -14.23
N MET A 63 -27.83 -36.24 -13.58
CA MET A 63 -28.03 -36.47 -12.15
C MET A 63 -27.31 -35.41 -11.29
N LEU A 64 -26.06 -35.09 -11.62
CA LEU A 64 -25.28 -34.03 -10.96
C LEU A 64 -25.98 -32.67 -11.08
N ILE A 65 -26.46 -32.30 -12.26
CA ILE A 65 -27.22 -31.07 -12.48
C ILE A 65 -28.51 -31.10 -11.66
N LYS A 66 -29.25 -32.22 -11.66
CA LYS A 66 -30.48 -32.36 -10.87
C LYS A 66 -30.27 -32.20 -9.36
N VAL A 67 -29.08 -32.53 -8.84
CA VAL A 67 -28.78 -32.43 -7.39
C VAL A 67 -28.10 -31.11 -7.03
N ALA A 68 -27.06 -30.72 -7.77
CA ALA A 68 -26.25 -29.55 -7.45
C ALA A 68 -26.96 -28.24 -7.78
N LEU A 69 -27.70 -28.17 -8.89
CA LEU A 69 -28.30 -26.92 -9.35
C LEU A 69 -29.41 -26.41 -8.41
N PRO A 70 -30.31 -27.26 -7.86
CA PRO A 70 -31.25 -26.83 -6.83
C PRO A 70 -30.57 -26.38 -5.54
N ARG A 71 -29.50 -27.07 -5.11
CA ARG A 71 -28.74 -26.68 -3.92
C ARG A 71 -28.06 -25.32 -4.10
N MET A 72 -27.37 -25.12 -5.23
CA MET A 72 -26.76 -23.82 -5.54
C MET A 72 -27.82 -22.72 -5.65
N ARG A 73 -29.01 -23.02 -6.18
CA ARG A 73 -30.13 -22.08 -6.23
C ARG A 73 -30.60 -21.68 -4.82
N GLN A 74 -30.73 -22.65 -3.90
CA GLN A 74 -31.10 -22.39 -2.51
C GLN A 74 -30.02 -21.57 -1.77
N GLU A 75 -28.74 -21.88 -1.96
CA GLU A 75 -27.64 -21.12 -1.36
C GLU A 75 -27.61 -19.68 -1.91
N LEU A 76 -27.85 -19.49 -3.21
CA LEU A 76 -27.96 -18.17 -3.83
C LEU A 76 -29.19 -17.39 -3.33
N GLU A 77 -30.33 -18.06 -3.17
CA GLU A 77 -31.56 -17.47 -2.65
C GLU A 77 -31.41 -17.05 -1.18
N PHE A 78 -30.76 -17.87 -0.35
CA PHE A 78 -30.41 -17.50 1.02
C PHE A 78 -29.46 -16.30 1.07
N ALA A 79 -28.41 -16.31 0.22
CA ALA A 79 -27.49 -15.18 0.13
C ALA A 79 -28.22 -13.91 -0.32
N TRP A 80 -29.11 -14.02 -1.31
CA TRP A 80 -29.92 -12.92 -1.81
C TRP A 80 -30.80 -12.31 -0.70
N HIS A 81 -31.57 -13.12 0.04
CA HIS A 81 -32.38 -12.63 1.15
C HIS A 81 -31.56 -12.03 2.30
N ASN A 82 -30.37 -12.58 2.56
CA ASN A 82 -29.47 -12.00 3.56
C ASN A 82 -28.98 -10.61 3.10
N PHE A 83 -28.57 -10.48 1.84
CA PHE A 83 -28.18 -9.18 1.29
C PHE A 83 -29.34 -8.19 1.30
N GLU A 84 -30.54 -8.60 0.90
CA GLU A 84 -31.75 -7.77 0.95
C GLU A 84 -32.01 -7.24 2.36
N ARG A 85 -31.98 -8.12 3.38
CA ARG A 85 -32.14 -7.71 4.78
C ARG A 85 -31.04 -6.75 5.24
N VAL A 86 -29.80 -6.99 4.84
CA VAL A 86 -28.68 -6.09 5.19
C VAL A 86 -28.82 -4.73 4.52
N VAL A 87 -29.29 -4.70 3.27
CA VAL A 87 -29.60 -3.46 2.56
C VAL A 87 -30.73 -2.72 3.27
N ASP A 88 -31.84 -3.38 3.60
CA ASP A 88 -32.96 -2.77 4.33
C ASP A 88 -32.53 -2.20 5.69
N CYS A 89 -31.72 -2.93 6.47
CA CYS A 89 -31.19 -2.43 7.73
C CYS A 89 -30.29 -1.20 7.54
N LYS A 90 -29.48 -1.19 6.47
CA LYS A 90 -28.62 -0.04 6.15
C LYS A 90 -29.44 1.14 5.67
N ASP A 91 -30.44 0.95 4.83
CA ASP A 91 -31.33 2.01 4.34
C ASP A 91 -32.17 2.61 5.48
N PHE A 92 -32.63 1.78 6.42
CA PHE A 92 -33.25 2.26 7.66
C PHE A 92 -32.27 3.12 8.48
N THR A 93 -31.03 2.64 8.66
CA THR A 93 -29.99 3.39 9.39
C THR A 93 -29.67 4.71 8.70
N ILE A 94 -29.57 4.72 7.37
CA ILE A 94 -29.35 5.94 6.57
C ILE A 94 -30.53 6.90 6.77
N SER A 95 -31.76 6.40 6.73
CA SER A 95 -32.96 7.23 6.94
C SER A 95 -32.96 7.86 8.33
N LEU A 96 -32.65 7.09 9.37
CA LEU A 96 -32.54 7.60 10.74
C LEU A 96 -31.44 8.67 10.85
N LEU A 97 -30.27 8.44 10.27
CA LEU A 97 -29.17 9.41 10.27
C LEU A 97 -29.53 10.69 9.51
N MET A 98 -30.31 10.59 8.44
CA MET A 98 -30.80 11.76 7.69
C MET A 98 -31.80 12.58 8.52
N ASP A 99 -32.65 11.92 9.31
CA ASP A 99 -33.57 12.60 10.23
C ASP A 99 -32.80 13.27 11.38
N GLU A 100 -31.84 12.57 12.01
CA GLU A 100 -30.98 13.15 13.05
C GLU A 100 -30.17 14.35 12.54
N LEU A 101 -29.68 14.30 11.30
CA LEU A 101 -28.96 15.41 10.68
C LEU A 101 -29.88 16.61 10.46
N ARG A 102 -31.13 16.38 10.02
CA ARG A 102 -32.13 17.44 9.88
C ARG A 102 -32.46 18.08 11.22
N ASP A 103 -32.69 17.28 12.26
CA ASP A 103 -32.98 17.78 13.60
C ASP A 103 -31.82 18.60 14.16
N ALA A 104 -30.57 18.15 13.95
CA ALA A 104 -29.38 18.89 14.35
C ALA A 104 -29.24 20.22 13.61
N GLU A 105 -29.55 20.25 12.30
CA GLU A 105 -29.54 21.47 11.49
C GLU A 105 -30.63 22.44 11.95
N GLU A 106 -31.85 21.97 12.22
CA GLU A 106 -32.95 22.79 12.74
C GLU A 106 -32.60 23.38 14.12
N GLN A 107 -32.02 22.59 15.01
CA GLN A 107 -31.55 23.07 16.31
C GLN A 107 -30.44 24.13 16.16
N TYR A 108 -29.49 23.91 15.24
CA TYR A 108 -28.44 24.88 14.95
C TYR A 108 -29.02 26.18 14.41
N MET A 109 -29.95 26.11 13.45
CA MET A 109 -30.64 27.28 12.89
C MET A 109 -31.45 28.02 13.96
N HIS A 110 -32.14 27.31 14.85
CA HIS A 110 -32.89 27.91 15.95
C HIS A 110 -31.96 28.64 16.93
N ASN A 111 -30.88 27.99 17.36
CA ASN A 111 -29.88 28.59 18.25
C ASN A 111 -29.21 29.80 17.62
N PHE A 112 -28.88 29.74 16.33
CA PHE A 112 -28.30 30.85 15.60
C PHE A 112 -29.24 32.05 15.53
N ARG A 113 -30.53 31.82 15.20
CA ARG A 113 -31.55 32.88 15.20
C ARG A 113 -31.72 33.50 16.58
N ALA A 114 -31.85 32.68 17.63
CA ALA A 114 -31.99 33.16 19.00
C ALA A 114 -30.75 33.97 19.46
N HIS A 115 -29.54 33.53 19.08
CA HIS A 115 -28.32 34.27 19.37
C HIS A 115 -28.29 35.61 18.62
N SER A 116 -28.63 35.63 17.33
CA SER A 116 -28.73 36.86 16.53
C SER A 116 -29.72 37.84 17.15
N GLU A 117 -30.93 37.38 17.49
CA GLU A 117 -31.94 38.22 18.15
C GLU A 117 -31.46 38.77 19.50
N ASN A 118 -30.68 38.00 20.25
CA ASN A 118 -30.11 38.48 21.51
C ASN A 118 -29.04 39.54 21.29
N ILE A 119 -28.20 39.40 20.25
CA ILE A 119 -27.25 40.42 19.84
C ILE A 119 -27.98 41.68 19.36
N ASP A 120 -29.06 41.55 18.59
CA ASP A 120 -29.87 42.68 18.15
C ASP A 120 -30.52 43.42 19.32
N LYS A 121 -31.06 42.69 20.31
CA LYS A 121 -31.57 43.29 21.56
C LYS A 121 -30.48 44.02 22.33
N LEU A 122 -29.29 43.42 22.43
CA LEU A 122 -28.14 44.03 23.09
C LEU A 122 -27.70 45.32 22.38
N MET A 123 -27.65 45.31 21.05
CA MET A 123 -27.38 46.50 20.24
C MET A 123 -28.44 47.57 20.46
N GLY A 124 -29.72 47.20 20.51
CA GLY A 124 -30.82 48.13 20.83
C GLY A 124 -30.62 48.83 22.18
N ILE A 125 -30.31 48.07 23.24
CA ILE A 125 -30.03 48.63 24.57
C ILE A 125 -28.83 49.60 24.55
N TYR A 126 -27.77 49.26 23.81
CA TYR A 126 -26.61 50.14 23.69
C TYR A 126 -26.90 51.41 22.88
N LEU A 127 -27.74 51.32 21.86
CA LEU A 127 -28.18 52.48 21.09
C LEU A 127 -29.03 53.41 21.96
N ASP A 128 -30.00 52.87 22.69
CA ASP A 128 -30.84 53.65 23.62
C ASP A 128 -29.97 54.36 24.67
N ARG A 129 -28.97 53.66 25.21
CA ARG A 129 -28.04 54.24 26.19
C ARG A 129 -27.14 55.32 25.60
N LEU A 130 -26.72 55.18 24.34
CA LEU A 130 -25.95 56.19 23.63
C LEU A 130 -26.79 57.44 23.36
N ASP A 131 -28.05 57.27 22.98
CA ASP A 131 -28.97 58.38 22.74
C ASP A 131 -29.29 59.13 24.05
N GLU A 132 -29.50 58.41 25.16
CA GLU A 132 -29.66 59.02 26.49
C GLU A 132 -28.41 59.83 26.88
N LEU A 133 -27.21 59.25 26.74
CA LEU A 133 -25.96 59.95 27.06
C LEU A 133 -25.74 61.18 26.17
N LYS A 134 -26.14 61.09 24.90
CA LYS A 134 -26.06 62.21 23.96
C LYS A 134 -27.01 63.34 24.36
N LEU A 135 -28.25 63.01 24.72
CA LEU A 135 -29.24 63.98 25.19
C LEU A 135 -28.77 64.66 26.49
N ASP A 136 -28.22 63.89 27.44
CA ASP A 136 -27.65 64.43 28.68
C ASP A 136 -26.51 65.40 28.37
N TYR A 137 -25.58 65.02 27.48
CA TYR A 137 -24.47 65.87 27.08
C TYR A 137 -24.93 67.16 26.39
N GLU A 138 -25.87 67.07 25.43
CA GLU A 138 -26.43 68.24 24.75
C GLU A 138 -27.15 69.17 25.74
N SER A 139 -27.87 68.60 26.72
CA SER A 139 -28.50 69.36 27.80
C SER A 139 -27.47 70.06 28.70
N GLU A 140 -26.39 69.39 29.09
CA GLU A 140 -25.33 70.00 29.89
C GLU A 140 -24.64 71.15 29.14
N VAL A 141 -24.36 70.95 27.85
CA VAL A 141 -23.78 72.00 27.01
C VAL A 141 -24.71 73.21 26.93
N ALA A 142 -25.99 73.00 26.67
CA ALA A 142 -26.97 74.09 26.59
C ALA A 142 -27.08 74.87 27.91
N LEU A 143 -27.10 74.17 29.06
CA LEU A 143 -27.13 74.81 30.38
C LEU A 143 -25.85 75.59 30.67
N MET A 144 -24.69 75.10 30.23
CA MET A 144 -23.41 75.80 30.39
C MET A 144 -23.31 77.03 29.49
N GLU A 145 -23.80 76.95 28.26
CA GLU A 145 -23.91 78.09 27.33
C GLU A 145 -24.82 79.17 27.89
N GLU A 146 -26.02 78.81 28.36
CA GLU A 146 -26.96 79.74 28.99
C GLU A 146 -26.35 80.42 30.22
N ARG A 147 -25.65 79.65 31.08
CA ARG A 147 -24.95 80.23 32.23
C ARG A 147 -23.87 81.22 31.81
N CYS A 148 -23.08 80.89 30.79
CA CYS A 148 -22.02 81.76 30.29
C CYS A 148 -22.58 83.05 29.68
N GLU A 149 -23.68 82.97 28.92
CA GLU A 149 -24.36 84.14 28.38
C GLU A 149 -24.92 85.05 29.48
N ASN A 150 -25.53 84.48 30.51
CA ASN A 150 -26.02 85.22 31.66
C ASN A 150 -24.88 85.93 32.42
N GLU A 151 -23.78 85.22 32.71
CA GLU A 151 -22.59 85.83 33.35
C GLU A 151 -21.99 86.97 32.51
N LEU A 152 -21.97 86.80 31.19
CA LEU A 152 -21.46 87.82 30.27
C LEU A 152 -22.38 89.04 30.22
N GLN A 153 -23.69 88.84 30.31
CA GLN A 153 -24.66 89.92 30.39
C GLN A 153 -24.54 90.68 31.72
N ASP A 154 -24.46 89.98 32.85
CA ASP A 154 -24.25 90.59 34.17
C ASP A 154 -22.97 91.44 34.20
N MET A 155 -21.87 90.93 33.62
CA MET A 155 -20.61 91.67 33.50
C MET A 155 -20.74 92.95 32.68
N LYS A 156 -21.52 92.92 31.59
CA LYS A 156 -21.80 94.10 30.77
C LYS A 156 -22.63 95.12 31.54
N ASP A 157 -23.64 94.67 32.27
CA ASP A 157 -24.53 95.55 33.02
C ASP A 157 -23.78 96.25 34.15
N VAL A 158 -22.97 95.52 34.92
CA VAL A 158 -22.06 96.10 35.93
C VAL A 158 -21.05 97.07 35.29
N SER A 159 -20.52 96.76 34.11
CA SER A 159 -19.60 97.66 33.41
C SER A 159 -20.29 98.97 33.00
N ASN A 160 -21.52 98.89 32.48
CA ASN A 160 -22.32 100.04 32.08
C ASN A 160 -22.70 100.91 33.28
N GLU A 161 -23.14 100.31 34.38
CA GLU A 161 -23.44 101.04 35.62
C GLU A 161 -22.23 101.81 36.14
N ASN A 162 -21.06 101.17 36.17
CA ASN A 162 -19.80 101.82 36.57
C ASN A 162 -19.43 102.99 35.64
N LEU A 163 -19.64 102.80 34.33
CA LEU A 163 -19.35 103.81 33.33
C LEU A 163 -20.29 105.03 33.45
N ASP A 164 -21.58 104.81 33.73
CA ASP A 164 -22.54 105.87 33.95
C ASP A 164 -22.34 106.59 35.29
N TYR A 165 -21.92 105.88 36.34
CA TYR A 165 -21.46 106.48 37.59
C TYR A 165 -20.28 107.43 37.36
N LEU A 166 -19.27 106.99 36.60
CA LEU A 166 -18.11 107.81 36.26
C LEU A 166 -18.49 109.04 35.43
N LYS A 167 -19.37 108.89 34.44
CA LYS A 167 -19.91 110.04 33.67
C LYS A 167 -20.60 111.04 34.58
N THR A 168 -21.43 110.57 35.51
CA THR A 168 -22.16 111.43 36.45
C THR A 168 -21.20 112.18 37.37
N MET A 169 -20.17 111.51 37.88
CA MET A 169 -19.13 112.13 38.69
C MET A 169 -18.35 113.19 37.91
N LEU A 170 -17.95 112.88 36.67
CA LEU A 170 -17.29 113.83 35.77
C LEU A 170 -18.15 115.06 35.51
N TYR A 171 -19.45 114.86 35.25
CA TYR A 171 -20.39 115.97 35.04
C TYR A 171 -20.52 116.85 36.29
N LYS A 172 -20.64 116.26 37.48
CA LYS A 172 -20.64 117.03 38.75
C LYS A 172 -19.36 117.82 38.95
N LEU A 173 -18.20 117.19 38.76
CA LEU A 173 -16.90 117.87 38.87
C LEU A 173 -16.78 119.02 37.86
N GLU A 174 -17.33 118.88 36.67
CA GLU A 174 -17.33 119.95 35.68
C GLU A 174 -18.28 121.11 36.06
N LEU A 175 -19.44 120.79 36.62
CA LEU A 175 -20.37 121.79 37.14
C LEU A 175 -19.74 122.56 38.32
N ASP A 176 -19.14 121.85 39.26
CA ASP A 176 -18.42 122.43 40.40
C ASP A 176 -17.23 123.26 39.93
N ARG A 177 -16.49 122.81 38.91
CA ARG A 177 -15.41 123.59 38.28
C ARG A 177 -15.94 124.88 37.66
N LYS A 178 -17.10 124.85 36.99
CA LYS A 178 -17.71 126.06 36.40
C LYS A 178 -18.16 127.03 37.49
N GLU A 179 -18.79 126.53 38.55
CA GLU A 179 -19.21 127.36 39.69
C GLU A 179 -18.03 127.91 40.48
N HIS A 180 -17.01 127.10 40.71
CA HIS A 180 -15.73 127.52 41.29
C HIS A 180 -15.05 128.58 40.43
N ASN A 181 -15.01 128.41 39.10
CA ASN A 181 -14.49 129.44 38.20
C ASN A 181 -15.32 130.73 38.24
N ARG A 182 -16.65 130.64 38.42
CA ARG A 182 -17.53 131.81 38.56
C ARG A 182 -17.23 132.58 39.86
N LEU A 183 -17.15 131.85 40.98
CA LEU A 183 -16.78 132.39 42.29
C LEU A 183 -15.36 132.97 42.27
N LYS A 184 -14.40 132.22 41.71
CA LYS A 184 -13.01 132.68 41.58
C LYS A 184 -12.89 133.88 40.65
N LYS A 185 -13.66 134.01 39.57
CA LYS A 185 -13.67 135.24 38.76
C LYS A 185 -14.20 136.44 39.55
N GLY A 186 -15.22 136.26 40.39
CA GLY A 186 -15.73 137.30 41.31
C GLY A 186 -14.69 137.70 42.36
N GLU A 187 -14.04 136.72 42.99
CA GLU A 187 -12.91 136.95 43.91
C GLU A 187 -11.70 137.55 43.18
N TYR A 188 -11.47 137.18 41.92
CA TYR A 188 -10.35 137.61 41.09
C TYR A 188 -10.46 139.08 40.75
N PHE A 189 -11.64 139.67 40.52
CA PHE A 189 -11.76 141.11 40.31
C PHE A 189 -11.50 141.92 41.60
N SER A 190 -11.89 141.40 42.77
CA SER A 190 -11.61 142.05 44.06
C SER A 190 -10.17 141.84 44.53
N ARG A 191 -9.55 140.71 44.16
CA ARG A 191 -8.14 140.44 44.40
C ARG A 191 -7.24 140.94 43.27
N LEU A 192 -7.74 141.32 42.09
CA LEU A 192 -6.92 141.82 40.95
C LEU A 192 -6.14 143.06 41.37
N ASP A 193 -6.82 143.96 42.08
CA ASP A 193 -6.19 145.19 42.59
C ASP A 193 -5.14 144.92 43.67
N GLU A 194 -5.36 143.94 44.56
CA GLU A 194 -4.39 143.59 45.62
C GLU A 194 -3.28 142.63 45.15
N VAL A 195 -3.58 141.84 44.13
CA VAL A 195 -2.72 140.77 43.62
C VAL A 195 -1.91 141.26 42.42
N ASP A 196 -2.31 142.23 41.60
CA ASP A 196 -1.43 142.76 40.52
C ASP A 196 -0.04 143.17 41.03
N VAL A 197 0.00 143.76 42.23
CA VAL A 197 1.23 144.16 42.92
C VAL A 197 2.01 142.94 43.49
N LYS A 198 1.33 141.85 43.87
CA LYS A 198 1.97 140.63 44.43
C LYS A 198 2.23 139.52 43.39
N ASN A 199 1.49 139.50 42.28
CA ASN A 199 1.48 138.45 41.25
C ASN A 199 2.67 138.58 40.30
N GLN A 200 3.15 139.79 40.01
CA GLN A 200 4.38 139.98 39.24
C GLN A 200 5.59 139.28 39.88
N LEU A 201 5.66 139.30 41.22
CA LEU A 201 6.72 138.64 41.99
C LEU A 201 6.52 137.11 42.13
N LEU A 202 5.26 136.63 42.18
CA LEU A 202 4.95 135.21 42.30
C LEU A 202 4.98 134.47 40.94
N LEU A 203 4.59 135.12 39.84
CA LEU A 203 4.63 134.61 38.47
C LEU A 203 6.03 134.18 38.06
N GLN A 204 7.05 134.99 38.41
CA GLN A 204 8.46 134.67 38.15
C GLN A 204 8.90 133.38 38.87
N LYS A 205 8.49 133.17 40.12
CA LYS A 205 8.83 131.97 40.91
C LYS A 205 8.06 130.72 40.46
N LEU A 206 6.77 130.87 40.15
CA LEU A 206 5.94 129.74 39.70
C LEU A 206 6.35 129.25 38.31
N LYS A 207 6.76 130.17 37.42
CA LYS A 207 7.27 129.85 36.08
C LYS A 207 8.52 128.98 36.16
N ALA A 208 9.48 129.32 37.02
CA ALA A 208 10.68 128.50 37.24
C ALA A 208 10.37 127.09 37.80
N ALA A 209 9.41 126.98 38.71
CA ALA A 209 9.00 125.69 39.29
C ALA A 209 8.25 124.79 38.28
N LEU A 210 7.41 125.39 37.43
CA LEU A 210 6.70 124.69 36.36
C LEU A 210 7.63 124.25 35.23
N GLU A 211 8.60 125.09 34.84
CA GLU A 211 9.65 124.72 33.88
C GLU A 211 10.48 123.54 34.40
N THR A 212 10.82 123.54 35.69
CA THR A 212 11.54 122.41 36.32
C THR A 212 10.70 121.13 36.32
N LYS A 213 9.40 121.20 36.67
CA LYS A 213 8.51 120.01 36.61
C LYS A 213 8.32 119.50 35.19
N TYR A 214 8.20 120.40 34.22
CA TYR A 214 8.09 120.05 32.80
C TYR A 214 9.34 119.32 32.31
N GLN A 215 10.54 119.82 32.65
CA GLN A 215 11.79 119.13 32.28
C GLN A 215 11.91 117.74 32.93
N ASN A 216 11.51 117.60 34.20
CA ASN A 216 11.51 116.29 34.86
C ASN A 216 10.57 115.28 34.18
N MET A 217 9.33 115.70 33.86
CA MET A 217 8.38 114.86 33.11
C MET A 217 8.89 114.53 31.71
N PHE A 218 9.53 115.49 31.04
CA PHE A 218 10.11 115.30 29.71
C PHE A 218 11.26 114.29 29.74
N ASP A 219 12.12 114.34 30.76
CA ASP A 219 13.22 113.40 30.93
C ASP A 219 12.76 112.01 31.40
N GLU A 220 11.68 111.91 32.17
CA GLU A 220 11.00 110.64 32.45
C GLU A 220 10.42 110.02 31.17
N MET A 221 9.76 110.81 30.33
CA MET A 221 9.21 110.36 29.06
C MET A 221 10.30 109.90 28.10
N LYS A 222 11.41 110.64 28.00
CA LYS A 222 12.61 110.20 27.25
C LYS A 222 13.19 108.89 27.78
N ARG A 223 13.30 108.75 29.11
CA ARG A 223 13.80 107.52 29.76
C ARG A 223 12.87 106.34 29.47
N PHE A 224 11.55 106.54 29.52
CA PHE A 224 10.57 105.52 29.18
C PHE A 224 10.71 105.07 27.72
N ILE A 225 10.79 106.00 26.77
CA ILE A 225 10.98 105.69 25.35
C ILE A 225 12.30 104.94 25.12
N LYS A 226 13.39 105.36 25.78
CA LYS A 226 14.70 104.70 25.69
C LYS A 226 14.63 103.26 26.23
N ASN A 227 13.97 103.05 27.36
CA ASN A 227 13.79 101.73 27.97
C ASN A 227 12.88 100.82 27.13
N TYR A 228 11.79 101.36 26.57
CA TYR A 228 10.90 100.63 25.68
C TYR A 228 11.61 100.20 24.39
N ARG A 229 12.37 101.10 23.74
CA ARG A 229 13.22 100.77 22.59
C ARG A 229 14.29 99.72 22.93
N LYS A 230 14.85 99.76 24.15
CA LYS A 230 15.78 98.72 24.62
C LYS A 230 15.08 97.37 24.74
N ARG A 231 13.92 97.30 25.41
CA ARG A 231 13.13 96.06 25.55
C ARG A 231 12.70 95.46 24.21
N ILE A 232 12.29 96.29 23.24
CA ILE A 232 11.97 95.80 21.88
C ILE A 232 13.20 95.20 21.21
N ARG A 233 14.36 95.85 21.32
CA ARG A 233 15.61 95.31 20.75
C ARG A 233 16.01 94.00 21.40
N ASP A 234 15.89 93.90 22.72
CA ASP A 234 16.24 92.68 23.45
C ASP A 234 15.28 91.52 23.09
N ARG A 235 13.96 91.76 23.03
CA ARG A 235 12.98 90.77 22.54
C ARG A 235 13.21 90.36 21.09
N LYS A 236 13.59 91.30 20.22
CA LYS A 236 13.92 90.99 18.82
C LYS A 236 15.15 90.10 18.70
N LYS A 237 16.17 90.31 19.55
CA LYS A 237 17.34 89.42 19.61
C LYS A 237 16.96 88.02 20.09
N GLU A 238 16.16 87.92 21.15
CA GLU A 238 15.67 86.64 21.67
C GLU A 238 14.84 85.88 20.63
N HIS A 239 13.92 86.56 19.95
CA HIS A 239 13.14 85.98 18.86
C HIS A 239 14.03 85.50 17.70
N ASN A 240 15.03 86.28 17.30
CA ASN A 240 15.95 85.88 16.25
C ASN A 240 16.78 84.64 16.64
N MET A 241 17.25 84.56 17.89
CA MET A 241 17.97 83.37 18.38
C MET A 241 17.09 82.12 18.38
N LEU A 242 15.83 82.24 18.84
CA LEU A 242 14.87 81.14 18.79
C LEU A 242 14.55 80.73 17.35
N LYS A 243 14.41 81.70 16.45
CA LYS A 243 14.16 81.44 15.03
C LYS A 243 15.33 80.71 14.37
N GLU A 244 16.58 81.13 14.63
CA GLU A 244 17.77 80.43 14.11
C GLU A 244 17.86 78.99 14.63
N ALA A 245 17.48 78.76 15.90
CA ALA A 245 17.41 77.41 16.46
C ALA A 245 16.31 76.56 15.79
N ASP A 246 15.12 77.13 15.56
CA ASP A 246 14.02 76.47 14.87
C ASP A 246 14.39 76.13 13.41
N ASP A 247 15.01 77.07 12.69
CA ASP A 247 15.46 76.87 11.30
C ASP A 247 16.48 75.70 11.23
N ALA A 248 17.42 75.63 12.20
CA ALA A 248 18.38 74.52 12.29
C ALA A 248 17.70 73.17 12.58
N ILE A 249 16.68 73.15 13.45
CA ILE A 249 15.89 71.94 13.74
C ILE A 249 15.10 71.52 12.50
N GLN A 250 14.51 72.46 11.76
CA GLN A 250 13.77 72.15 10.53
C GLN A 250 14.67 71.54 9.45
N GLU A 251 15.89 72.05 9.27
CA GLU A 251 16.87 71.45 8.36
C GLU A 251 17.24 70.01 8.77
N LEU A 252 17.45 69.78 10.07
CA LEU A 252 17.72 68.44 10.60
C LEU A 252 16.54 67.50 10.37
N ILE A 253 15.31 67.95 10.64
CA ILE A 253 14.07 67.19 10.38
C ILE A 253 13.99 66.83 8.89
N ALA A 254 14.22 67.78 7.99
CA ALA A 254 14.21 67.53 6.55
C ALA A 254 15.29 66.51 6.13
N HIS A 255 16.49 66.56 6.72
CA HIS A 255 17.53 65.56 6.48
C HIS A 255 17.11 64.18 6.97
N GLN A 256 16.58 64.08 8.19
CA GLN A 256 16.13 62.82 8.77
C GLN A 256 14.97 62.21 7.98
N PHE A 257 14.00 63.00 7.51
CA PHE A 257 12.94 62.52 6.63
C PHE A 257 13.48 61.93 5.32
N LYS A 258 14.50 62.56 4.71
CA LYS A 258 15.17 62.00 3.51
C LYS A 258 15.90 60.69 3.80
N GLN A 259 16.51 60.55 4.97
CA GLN A 259 17.15 59.29 5.40
C GLN A 259 16.12 58.20 5.64
N ILE A 260 15.06 58.50 6.38
CA ILE A 260 13.95 57.57 6.65
C ILE A 260 13.32 57.08 5.34
N LYS A 261 13.06 57.98 4.39
CA LYS A 261 12.52 57.61 3.08
C LYS A 261 13.45 56.64 2.33
N ARG A 262 14.75 56.91 2.29
CA ARG A 262 15.74 56.00 1.67
C ARG A 262 15.78 54.64 2.34
N LEU A 263 15.82 54.59 3.67
CA LEU A 263 15.81 53.35 4.42
C LEU A 263 14.51 52.56 4.20
N TYR A 264 13.37 53.25 4.16
CA TYR A 264 12.08 52.64 3.86
C TYR A 264 12.04 52.03 2.46
N ASP A 265 12.55 52.75 1.45
CA ASP A 265 12.63 52.25 0.07
C ASP A 265 13.54 51.01 -0.02
N ILE A 266 14.67 50.99 0.70
CA ILE A 266 15.55 49.82 0.79
C ILE A 266 14.84 48.64 1.45
N ILE A 267 14.15 48.86 2.59
CA ILE A 267 13.37 47.81 3.27
C ILE A 267 12.30 47.26 2.32
N ARG A 268 11.61 48.12 1.59
CA ARG A 268 10.60 47.71 0.59
C ARG A 268 11.22 46.85 -0.51
N GLN A 269 12.36 47.26 -1.07
CA GLN A 269 13.08 46.48 -2.08
C GLN A 269 13.57 45.13 -1.55
N LEU A 270 14.10 45.08 -0.33
CA LEU A 270 14.56 43.84 0.31
C LEU A 270 13.39 42.88 0.58
N ARG A 271 12.24 43.41 1.04
CA ARG A 271 11.03 42.61 1.21
C ARG A 271 10.55 42.02 -0.11
N GLN A 272 10.53 42.81 -1.18
CA GLN A 272 10.16 42.30 -2.50
C GLN A 272 11.13 41.21 -2.97
N LYS A 273 12.44 41.45 -2.88
CA LYS A 273 13.46 40.44 -3.21
C LYS A 273 13.31 39.16 -2.38
N TYR A 274 12.97 39.28 -1.10
CA TYR A 274 12.72 38.12 -0.25
C TYR A 274 11.49 37.33 -0.70
N ILE A 275 10.38 38.00 -1.03
CA ILE A 275 9.17 37.36 -1.55
C ILE A 275 9.48 36.64 -2.87
N ASP A 276 10.13 37.31 -3.80
CA ASP A 276 10.50 36.74 -5.11
C ASP A 276 11.42 35.53 -4.92
N MET A 277 12.46 35.65 -4.09
CA MET A 277 13.40 34.57 -3.84
C MET A 277 12.73 33.38 -3.14
N LYS A 278 11.88 33.64 -2.13
CA LYS A 278 11.06 32.63 -1.45
C LYS A 278 10.13 31.89 -2.42
N GLN A 279 9.51 32.61 -3.37
CA GLN A 279 8.64 32.00 -4.37
C GLN A 279 9.45 31.14 -5.36
N THR A 280 10.57 31.65 -5.86
CA THR A 280 11.42 30.90 -6.80
C THR A 280 12.04 29.65 -6.16
N GLU A 281 12.59 29.76 -4.95
CA GLU A 281 13.17 28.62 -4.22
C GLU A 281 12.08 27.68 -3.72
N GLY A 282 10.91 28.19 -3.34
CA GLY A 282 9.73 27.38 -3.02
C GLY A 282 9.28 26.51 -4.21
N SER A 283 9.20 27.09 -5.42
CA SER A 283 8.88 26.33 -6.63
C SER A 283 9.95 25.27 -6.92
N LYS A 284 11.23 25.64 -6.90
CA LYS A 284 12.33 24.69 -7.13
C LYS A 284 12.33 23.55 -6.12
N LEU A 285 12.02 23.83 -4.85
CA LEU A 285 11.96 22.82 -3.80
C LEU A 285 10.79 21.85 -4.03
N LEU A 286 9.62 22.37 -4.46
CA LEU A 286 8.48 21.52 -4.83
C LEU A 286 8.82 20.63 -6.03
N ASP A 287 9.49 21.17 -7.05
CA ASP A 287 9.93 20.41 -8.23
C ASP A 287 10.93 19.31 -7.86
N LEU A 288 11.97 19.65 -7.07
CA LEU A 288 12.94 18.68 -6.57
C LEU A 288 12.30 17.61 -5.66
N GLN A 289 11.30 17.99 -4.86
CA GLN A 289 10.56 17.04 -4.03
C GLN A 289 9.74 16.08 -4.90
N ALA A 290 9.09 16.58 -5.96
CA ALA A 290 8.36 15.75 -6.92
C ALA A 290 9.30 14.79 -7.67
N GLU A 291 10.45 15.27 -8.14
CA GLU A 291 11.49 14.43 -8.75
C GLU A 291 11.99 13.35 -7.77
N ARG A 292 12.29 13.72 -6.52
CA ARG A 292 12.71 12.76 -5.49
C ARG A 292 11.65 11.69 -5.25
N GLN A 293 10.38 12.07 -5.16
CA GLN A 293 9.27 11.13 -5.00
C GLN A 293 9.13 10.20 -6.21
N TYR A 294 9.25 10.75 -7.42
CA TYR A 294 9.25 9.97 -8.65
C TYR A 294 10.38 8.94 -8.71
N PHE A 295 11.61 9.34 -8.40
CA PHE A 295 12.76 8.42 -8.35
C PHE A 295 12.61 7.39 -7.23
N SER A 296 12.11 7.79 -6.06
CA SER A 296 11.85 6.87 -4.95
C SER A 296 10.81 5.80 -5.32
N TYR A 297 9.70 6.20 -5.96
CA TYR A 297 8.68 5.29 -6.45
C TYR A 297 9.21 4.36 -7.54
N SER A 298 9.96 4.89 -8.50
CA SER A 298 10.58 4.12 -9.57
C SER A 298 11.58 3.10 -9.03
N PHE A 299 12.40 3.50 -8.04
CA PHE A 299 13.34 2.62 -7.36
C PHE A 299 12.63 1.51 -6.59
N LEU A 300 11.57 1.84 -5.84
CA LEU A 300 10.79 0.84 -5.11
C LEU A 300 10.13 -0.17 -6.06
N THR A 301 9.55 0.32 -7.16
CA THR A 301 8.95 -0.53 -8.19
C THR A 301 9.98 -1.46 -8.82
N LEU A 302 11.17 -0.94 -9.15
CA LEU A 302 12.26 -1.73 -9.69
C LEU A 302 12.77 -2.77 -8.67
N ARG A 303 12.86 -2.39 -7.39
CA ARG A 303 13.25 -3.30 -6.31
C ARG A 303 12.25 -4.44 -6.14
N ILE A 304 10.94 -4.15 -6.18
CA ILE A 304 9.89 -5.18 -6.12
C ILE A 304 9.99 -6.11 -7.34
N LYS A 305 10.17 -5.56 -8.55
CA LYS A 305 10.38 -6.38 -9.76
C LYS A 305 11.60 -7.29 -9.63
N LEU A 306 12.73 -6.75 -9.18
CA LEU A 306 13.96 -7.53 -8.99
C LEU A 306 13.77 -8.65 -7.95
N GLU A 307 13.03 -8.39 -6.87
CA GLU A 307 12.76 -9.41 -5.85
C GLU A 307 11.83 -10.50 -6.38
N ASN A 308 10.85 -10.15 -7.20
CA ASN A 308 9.99 -11.13 -7.88
C ASN A 308 10.77 -11.94 -8.92
N ASP A 309 11.61 -11.30 -9.72
CA ASP A 309 12.46 -11.97 -10.71
C ASP A 309 13.42 -12.96 -10.02
N LYS A 310 14.02 -12.58 -8.89
CA LYS A 310 14.84 -13.49 -8.07
C LYS A 310 14.06 -14.70 -7.58
N LYS A 311 12.83 -14.51 -7.10
CA LYS A 311 11.95 -15.61 -6.66
C LYS A 311 11.58 -16.52 -7.82
N ASP A 312 11.27 -15.95 -8.98
CA ASP A 312 10.92 -16.70 -10.18
C ASP A 312 12.11 -17.51 -10.69
N ASP A 313 13.31 -16.92 -10.72
CA ASP A 313 14.52 -17.62 -11.12
C ASP A 313 14.91 -18.72 -10.13
N PHE A 314 14.75 -18.48 -8.82
CA PHE A 314 14.89 -19.51 -7.81
C PHE A 314 13.92 -20.67 -8.04
N ASN A 315 12.64 -20.38 -8.28
CA ASN A 315 11.61 -21.40 -8.55
C ASN A 315 11.91 -22.19 -9.82
N LYS A 316 12.35 -21.51 -10.90
CA LYS A 316 12.79 -22.16 -12.14
C LYS A 316 13.98 -23.08 -11.90
N LEU A 317 14.96 -22.64 -11.11
CA LEU A 317 16.15 -23.42 -10.77
C LEU A 317 15.78 -24.66 -9.93
N VAL A 318 14.89 -24.51 -8.94
CA VAL A 318 14.36 -25.63 -8.15
C VAL A 318 13.68 -26.65 -9.05
N ARG A 319 12.80 -26.19 -9.95
CA ARG A 319 12.11 -27.06 -10.91
C ARG A 319 13.08 -27.75 -11.87
N LEU A 320 14.08 -27.03 -12.38
CA LEU A 320 15.12 -27.60 -13.23
C LEU A 320 15.91 -28.67 -12.47
N SER A 321 16.33 -28.40 -11.23
CA SER A 321 17.03 -29.35 -10.38
C SER A 321 16.20 -30.60 -10.12
N GLU A 322 14.91 -30.45 -9.83
CA GLU A 322 13.98 -31.56 -9.65
C GLU A 322 13.82 -32.40 -10.94
N CYS A 323 13.66 -31.76 -12.09
CA CYS A 323 13.58 -32.44 -13.38
C CYS A 323 14.89 -33.17 -13.71
N CYS A 324 16.05 -32.55 -13.46
CA CYS A 324 17.36 -33.17 -13.65
C CYS A 324 17.54 -34.37 -12.71
N ALA A 325 17.16 -34.26 -11.43
CA ALA A 325 17.22 -35.37 -10.48
C ALA A 325 16.35 -36.54 -10.94
N LYS A 326 15.09 -36.28 -11.33
CA LYS A 326 14.20 -37.32 -11.89
C LYS A 326 14.76 -37.97 -13.15
N ALA A 327 15.36 -37.18 -14.04
CA ALA A 327 15.99 -37.70 -15.26
C ALA A 327 17.24 -38.54 -14.92
N PHE A 328 18.04 -38.10 -13.96
CA PHE A 328 19.19 -38.86 -13.45
C PHE A 328 18.76 -40.17 -12.81
N ASP A 329 17.78 -40.18 -11.92
CA ASP A 329 17.24 -41.39 -11.30
C ASP A 329 16.70 -42.37 -12.36
N TYR A 330 16.01 -41.84 -13.38
CA TYR A 330 15.54 -42.65 -14.50
C TYR A 330 16.70 -43.27 -15.27
N LEU A 331 17.70 -42.47 -15.66
CA LEU A 331 18.89 -42.95 -16.38
C LEU A 331 19.71 -43.93 -15.53
N GLU A 332 19.83 -43.72 -14.23
CA GLU A 332 20.50 -44.63 -13.31
C GLU A 332 19.74 -45.97 -13.21
N SER A 333 18.42 -45.94 -13.13
CA SER A 333 17.59 -47.15 -13.17
C SER A 333 17.74 -47.91 -14.49
N LEU A 334 17.90 -47.19 -15.61
CA LEU A 334 18.13 -47.76 -16.92
C LEU A 334 19.53 -48.38 -17.01
N ASN A 335 20.55 -47.69 -16.46
CA ASN A 335 21.92 -48.19 -16.40
C ASN A 335 21.99 -49.47 -15.54
N LYS A 336 21.34 -49.50 -14.37
CA LYS A 336 21.22 -50.70 -13.52
C LYS A 336 20.59 -51.88 -14.28
N LYS A 337 19.53 -51.64 -15.05
CA LYS A 337 18.92 -52.68 -15.92
C LYS A 337 19.88 -53.13 -17.03
N GLY A 338 20.60 -52.20 -17.65
CA GLY A 338 21.63 -52.50 -18.65
C GLY A 338 22.78 -53.36 -18.09
N GLU A 339 23.31 -52.98 -16.93
CA GLU A 339 24.32 -53.76 -16.19
C GLU A 339 23.81 -55.14 -15.80
N MET A 340 22.55 -55.26 -15.36
CA MET A 340 21.94 -56.55 -15.06
C MET A 340 21.84 -57.46 -16.30
N ILE A 341 21.49 -56.90 -17.46
CA ILE A 341 21.49 -57.65 -18.73
C ILE A 341 22.91 -58.06 -19.12
N LEU A 342 23.89 -57.16 -19.02
CA LEU A 342 25.29 -57.47 -19.34
C LEU A 342 25.88 -58.54 -18.40
N THR A 343 25.65 -58.43 -17.10
CA THR A 343 26.08 -59.44 -16.13
C THR A 343 25.42 -60.79 -16.39
N MET A 344 24.11 -60.82 -16.68
CA MET A 344 23.41 -62.05 -17.07
C MET A 344 24.00 -62.62 -18.37
N ALA A 345 24.28 -61.78 -19.38
CA ALA A 345 24.90 -62.21 -20.63
C ALA A 345 26.30 -62.79 -20.42
N VAL A 346 27.11 -62.22 -19.51
CA VAL A 346 28.43 -62.76 -19.15
C VAL A 346 28.29 -64.11 -18.44
N VAL A 347 27.33 -64.25 -17.51
CA VAL A 347 27.05 -65.53 -16.84
C VAL A 347 26.59 -66.59 -17.85
N CYS A 348 25.63 -66.27 -18.73
CA CYS A 348 25.17 -67.15 -19.79
C CYS A 348 26.33 -67.54 -20.73
N ARG A 349 27.19 -66.58 -21.11
CA ARG A 349 28.37 -66.82 -21.95
C ARG A 349 29.37 -67.78 -21.31
N LYS A 350 29.46 -67.90 -19.99
CA LYS A 350 30.31 -68.93 -19.36
C LYS A 350 29.85 -70.35 -19.70
N LEU A 351 28.53 -70.57 -19.76
CA LEU A 351 27.89 -71.87 -20.00
C LEU A 351 27.87 -72.28 -21.49
N GLU A 352 28.20 -71.37 -22.39
CA GLU A 352 28.26 -71.65 -23.83
C GLU A 352 29.49 -72.47 -24.23
N THR A 353 29.31 -73.33 -25.24
CA THR A 353 30.38 -74.15 -25.79
C THR A 353 31.41 -73.30 -26.57
N LYS A 354 32.63 -73.82 -26.76
CA LYS A 354 33.66 -73.11 -27.56
C LYS A 354 33.18 -72.80 -29.00
N LYS A 355 32.37 -73.69 -29.59
CA LYS A 355 31.80 -73.50 -30.93
C LYS A 355 30.83 -72.31 -30.97
N GLU A 356 29.92 -72.22 -30.01
CA GLU A 356 28.93 -71.13 -29.90
C GLU A 356 29.54 -69.78 -29.49
N LYS A 357 30.73 -69.79 -28.86
CA LYS A 357 31.48 -68.56 -28.52
C LYS A 357 32.19 -67.94 -29.73
N ILE A 358 32.69 -68.78 -30.65
CA ILE A 358 33.42 -68.36 -31.86
C ILE A 358 32.42 -67.97 -32.95
N LEU A 359 31.30 -68.70 -33.05
CA LEU A 359 30.21 -68.39 -33.97
C LEU A 359 28.87 -68.26 -33.20
N PRO A 360 28.60 -67.09 -32.60
CA PRO A 360 27.39 -66.85 -31.80
C PRO A 360 26.10 -66.84 -32.61
N PHE A 361 26.19 -66.42 -33.88
CA PHE A 361 25.06 -66.33 -34.77
C PHE A 361 25.28 -67.29 -35.94
N PRO A 362 24.28 -68.09 -36.33
CA PRO A 362 24.41 -68.92 -37.52
C PRO A 362 24.72 -68.04 -38.73
N LEU A 363 25.69 -68.45 -39.57
CA LEU A 363 25.75 -67.92 -40.91
C LEU A 363 24.47 -68.36 -41.61
N THR A 364 23.60 -67.41 -41.93
CA THR A 364 22.51 -67.60 -42.87
C THR A 364 23.12 -67.72 -44.27
N ASN A 365 23.84 -68.82 -44.51
CA ASN A 365 24.32 -69.19 -45.83
C ASN A 365 23.76 -70.57 -46.16
N THR A 366 22.66 -70.53 -46.93
CA THR A 366 22.29 -71.46 -48.00
C THR A 366 22.24 -72.95 -47.68
N LEU A 367 21.01 -73.47 -47.57
CA LEU A 367 20.45 -74.62 -48.33
C LEU A 367 19.14 -75.11 -47.67
N PHE A 368 18.15 -74.21 -47.57
CA PHE A 368 16.75 -74.63 -47.42
C PHE A 368 15.95 -74.00 -48.56
N PRO A 369 15.10 -74.78 -49.25
CA PRO A 369 14.32 -74.26 -50.37
C PRO A 369 13.33 -73.21 -49.87
N ASP A 370 13.15 -72.21 -50.71
CA ASP A 370 12.27 -71.06 -50.58
C ASP A 370 10.88 -71.49 -50.05
N ILE A 371 10.60 -71.21 -48.77
CA ILE A 371 9.24 -71.17 -48.22
C ILE A 371 8.83 -69.70 -48.19
N THR A 372 8.75 -69.11 -49.38
CA THR A 372 7.72 -68.13 -49.68
C THR A 372 6.34 -68.79 -49.51
N ASP A 373 5.44 -68.13 -48.79
CA ASP A 373 4.02 -68.48 -48.54
C ASP A 373 3.67 -69.18 -47.23
N LEU A 374 4.19 -68.66 -46.11
CA LEU A 374 3.42 -68.63 -44.86
C LEU A 374 3.22 -67.18 -44.40
N GLU A 375 1.96 -66.83 -44.25
CA GLU A 375 1.41 -65.51 -43.92
C GLU A 375 2.25 -64.73 -42.90
N ARG A 376 2.87 -63.63 -43.33
CA ARG A 376 3.55 -62.63 -42.47
C ARG A 376 2.59 -61.86 -41.54
N ASP A 377 1.29 -62.16 -41.57
CA ASP A 377 0.23 -61.40 -40.89
C ASP A 377 -0.10 -61.87 -39.46
N SER A 378 0.83 -62.55 -38.76
CA SER A 378 0.59 -63.07 -37.40
C SER A 378 1.82 -63.11 -36.48
N ILE A 379 2.75 -62.16 -36.58
CA ILE A 379 3.93 -62.11 -35.66
C ILE A 379 3.88 -60.90 -34.71
N ASP A 380 3.06 -59.89 -35.00
CA ASP A 380 2.97 -58.68 -34.14
C ASP A 380 2.24 -58.90 -32.80
N ASP A 381 1.58 -60.06 -32.59
CA ASP A 381 0.78 -60.37 -31.39
C ASP A 381 1.31 -61.55 -30.55
N ILE A 382 2.63 -61.79 -30.53
CA ILE A 382 3.26 -62.67 -29.53
C ILE A 382 3.97 -61.80 -28.49
N GLU A 383 3.33 -61.62 -27.34
CA GLU A 383 3.84 -60.85 -26.22
C GLU A 383 5.23 -61.35 -25.80
N GLY A 384 6.27 -60.56 -26.11
CA GLY A 384 7.66 -60.82 -25.72
C GLY A 384 8.68 -61.03 -26.85
N VAL A 385 8.25 -61.20 -28.12
CA VAL A 385 9.21 -61.37 -29.24
C VAL A 385 9.40 -60.05 -29.97
N ARG A 386 10.52 -59.37 -29.67
CA ARG A 386 10.95 -58.19 -30.43
C ARG A 386 11.65 -58.59 -31.73
N PRO A 387 11.25 -58.07 -32.90
CA PRO A 387 11.85 -58.41 -34.19
C PRO A 387 13.33 -58.03 -34.27
N GLU A 388 13.79 -57.04 -33.51
CA GLU A 388 15.20 -56.62 -33.44
C GLU A 388 16.10 -57.67 -32.77
N MET A 389 15.53 -58.65 -32.06
CA MET A 389 16.25 -59.73 -31.36
C MET A 389 16.23 -61.07 -32.12
N GLU A 390 15.89 -61.08 -33.41
CA GLU A 390 15.77 -62.31 -34.21
C GLU A 390 17.00 -63.24 -34.10
N LEU A 391 18.20 -62.68 -34.19
CA LEU A 391 19.46 -63.44 -34.08
C LEU A 391 19.68 -64.05 -32.69
N PHE A 392 19.22 -63.37 -31.62
CA PHE A 392 19.26 -63.92 -30.27
C PHE A 392 18.28 -65.10 -30.12
N TRP A 393 17.07 -64.97 -30.67
CA TRP A 393 16.08 -66.05 -30.65
C TRP A 393 16.51 -67.27 -31.48
N GLN A 394 17.15 -67.05 -32.63
CA GLN A 394 17.74 -68.14 -33.42
C GLN A 394 18.84 -68.88 -32.63
N ARG A 395 19.71 -68.13 -31.94
CA ARG A 395 20.75 -68.69 -31.06
C ARG A 395 20.16 -69.49 -29.89
N LEU A 396 19.13 -68.94 -29.24
CA LEU A 396 18.41 -69.63 -28.17
C LEU A 396 17.73 -70.92 -28.67
N GLY A 397 17.14 -70.88 -29.87
CA GLY A 397 16.53 -72.04 -30.52
C GLY A 397 17.54 -73.16 -30.81
N GLN A 398 18.77 -72.82 -31.21
CA GLN A 398 19.85 -73.81 -31.37
C GLN A 398 20.24 -74.45 -30.04
N ALA A 399 20.39 -73.65 -28.99
CA ALA A 399 20.69 -74.16 -27.65
C ALA A 399 19.58 -75.09 -27.14
N PHE A 400 18.31 -74.74 -27.37
CA PHE A 400 17.19 -75.64 -27.07
C PHE A 400 17.23 -76.91 -27.90
N GLY A 401 17.55 -76.84 -29.20
CA GLY A 401 17.73 -78.02 -30.05
C GLY A 401 18.80 -78.98 -29.50
N VAL A 402 19.96 -78.45 -29.12
CA VAL A 402 21.02 -79.23 -28.46
C VAL A 402 20.53 -79.82 -27.14
N HIS A 403 19.89 -79.01 -26.28
CA HIS A 403 19.32 -79.48 -25.02
C HIS A 403 18.32 -80.63 -25.21
N TYR A 404 17.45 -80.56 -26.22
CA TYR A 404 16.50 -81.63 -26.53
C TYR A 404 17.21 -82.89 -27.03
N THR A 405 18.24 -82.77 -27.88
CA THR A 405 19.03 -83.93 -28.31
C THR A 405 19.75 -84.60 -27.14
N LEU A 406 20.40 -83.83 -26.26
CA LEU A 406 21.04 -84.34 -25.04
C LEU A 406 20.01 -84.96 -24.08
N SER A 407 18.83 -84.35 -23.94
CA SER A 407 17.76 -84.90 -23.11
C SER A 407 17.23 -86.22 -23.67
N ARG A 408 17.17 -86.37 -25.00
CA ARG A 408 16.79 -87.62 -25.66
C ARG A 408 17.87 -88.68 -25.48
N GLU A 409 19.14 -88.33 -25.68
CA GLU A 409 20.26 -89.25 -25.49
C GLU A 409 20.38 -89.69 -24.04
N LYS A 410 20.19 -88.78 -23.08
CA LYS A 410 20.13 -89.11 -21.65
C LYS A 410 19.00 -90.11 -21.35
N LYS A 411 17.82 -89.93 -21.95
CA LYS A 411 16.72 -90.89 -21.81
C LYS A 411 17.10 -92.25 -22.38
N PHE A 412 17.67 -92.29 -23.58
CA PHE A 412 18.15 -93.51 -24.21
C PHE A 412 19.24 -94.21 -23.37
N LEU A 413 20.26 -93.49 -22.90
CA LEU A 413 21.32 -94.04 -22.03
C LEU A 413 20.78 -94.49 -20.68
N ASN A 414 19.77 -93.81 -20.13
CA ASN A 414 19.09 -94.30 -18.93
C ASN A 414 18.35 -95.60 -19.22
N GLU A 415 17.65 -95.71 -20.34
CA GLU A 415 16.96 -96.95 -20.75
C GLU A 415 17.95 -98.09 -21.01
N GLU A 416 19.10 -97.80 -21.62
CA GLU A 416 20.18 -98.78 -21.83
C GLU A 416 20.86 -99.17 -20.51
N ASN A 417 21.05 -98.23 -19.58
CA ASN A 417 21.58 -98.52 -18.26
C ASN A 417 20.60 -99.36 -17.44
N GLU A 418 19.29 -99.10 -17.53
CA GLU A 418 18.26 -99.99 -16.95
C GLU A 418 18.33 -101.39 -17.58
N LEU A 419 18.51 -101.51 -18.90
CA LEU A 419 18.74 -102.81 -19.56
C LEU A 419 20.05 -103.48 -19.12
N LEU A 420 21.11 -102.72 -18.86
CA LEU A 420 22.37 -103.25 -18.31
C LEU A 420 22.20 -103.69 -16.87
N ILE A 421 21.42 -102.98 -16.06
CA ILE A 421 21.03 -103.39 -14.71
C ILE A 421 20.21 -104.66 -14.78
N ASP A 422 19.23 -104.75 -15.67
CA ASP A 422 18.37 -105.93 -15.86
C ASP A 422 19.17 -107.15 -16.35
N THR A 423 20.08 -106.96 -17.31
CA THR A 423 20.96 -108.04 -17.79
C THR A 423 22.03 -108.43 -16.76
N HIS A 424 22.52 -107.49 -15.95
CA HIS A 424 23.38 -107.80 -14.80
C HIS A 424 22.61 -108.56 -13.72
N ASN A 425 21.35 -108.20 -13.46
CA ASN A 425 20.46 -108.94 -12.57
C ASN A 425 20.19 -110.35 -13.12
N GLU A 426 19.91 -110.49 -14.42
CA GLU A 426 19.72 -111.79 -15.10
C GLU A 426 21.02 -112.64 -15.11
N TYR A 427 22.20 -112.01 -15.23
CA TYR A 427 23.50 -112.67 -15.08
C TYR A 427 23.74 -113.12 -13.62
N CYS A 428 23.40 -112.28 -12.64
CA CYS A 428 23.44 -112.63 -11.23
C CYS A 428 22.45 -113.76 -10.87
N GLU A 429 21.31 -113.86 -11.56
CA GLU A 429 20.34 -114.95 -11.43
C GLU A 429 20.82 -116.26 -12.10
N ARG A 430 21.61 -116.18 -13.17
CA ARG A 430 22.22 -117.34 -13.87
C ARG A 430 23.52 -117.85 -13.25
N LEU A 431 24.15 -117.06 -12.38
CA LEU A 431 25.12 -117.58 -11.43
C LEU A 431 24.36 -118.42 -10.40
N LEU A 432 24.59 -119.74 -10.43
CA LEU A 432 24.15 -120.65 -9.37
C LEU A 432 24.80 -120.24 -8.04
N TYR A 433 24.15 -119.33 -7.33
CA TYR A 433 24.36 -119.19 -5.90
C TYR A 433 23.62 -120.34 -5.20
N PRO A 434 24.25 -121.00 -4.20
CA PRO A 434 23.55 -121.97 -3.37
C PRO A 434 22.37 -121.30 -2.65
N PRO A 435 21.25 -122.02 -2.43
CA PRO A 435 20.05 -121.44 -1.84
C PRO A 435 20.29 -120.95 -0.41
N ILE A 436 20.18 -119.62 -0.28
CA ILE A 436 19.79 -118.75 0.85
C ILE A 436 19.81 -119.38 2.25
N ARG A 437 20.59 -118.76 3.16
CA ARG A 437 20.29 -118.77 4.61
C ARG A 437 19.72 -117.39 5.00
N PRO A 438 18.50 -117.30 5.56
CA PRO A 438 18.05 -116.08 6.19
C PRO A 438 18.83 -115.90 7.49
N TYR A 439 19.71 -114.91 7.54
CA TYR A 439 20.31 -114.48 8.79
C TYR A 439 19.44 -113.38 9.40
N THR A 440 18.45 -113.81 10.18
CA THR A 440 17.89 -112.95 11.22
C THR A 440 18.97 -112.70 12.26
N GLN A 441 19.69 -111.60 12.10
CA GLN A 441 20.33 -110.95 13.22
C GLN A 441 20.19 -109.44 13.06
N THR A 442 19.28 -108.94 13.89
CA THR A 442 19.28 -107.60 14.44
C THR A 442 20.71 -107.19 14.83
N VAL A 443 21.33 -106.38 13.98
CA VAL A 443 22.38 -105.45 14.39
C VAL A 443 21.86 -104.07 14.06
N ALA A 444 21.62 -103.34 15.13
CA ALA A 444 21.22 -101.96 15.16
C ALA A 444 22.18 -101.11 14.31
N ILE A 445 21.63 -100.43 13.31
CA ILE A 445 22.19 -99.15 12.87
C ILE A 445 21.46 -98.10 13.71
N PRO A 446 22.18 -97.33 14.54
CA PRO A 446 21.60 -96.55 15.61
C PRO A 446 20.66 -95.46 15.09
N PRO A 447 19.51 -95.24 15.77
CA PRO A 447 18.79 -93.99 15.72
C PRO A 447 19.56 -92.93 16.56
N LYS A 448 19.85 -91.79 15.93
CA LYS A 448 19.95 -90.47 16.56
C LYS A 448 19.04 -89.59 15.72
N THR A 449 17.79 -89.28 16.04
CA THR A 449 17.16 -88.78 17.28
C THR A 449 17.78 -87.47 17.78
N VAL A 450 16.89 -86.47 17.88
CA VAL A 450 16.97 -85.20 18.66
C VAL A 450 17.85 -84.11 18.02
N LEU A 451 17.33 -83.01 17.47
CA LEU A 451 16.31 -82.10 18.01
C LEU A 451 15.19 -81.78 17.00
N ILE A 452 13.98 -82.30 17.25
CA ILE A 452 12.73 -81.55 17.07
C ILE A 452 12.22 -81.30 18.49
N ASN A 453 12.49 -80.11 19.03
CA ASN A 453 11.66 -79.32 19.97
C ASN A 453 12.50 -78.21 20.64
N LYS A 454 11.93 -77.00 20.72
CA LYS A 454 12.55 -75.65 20.79
C LYS A 454 13.15 -75.25 19.43
N ILE A 455 12.44 -74.58 18.52
CA ILE A 455 11.58 -73.41 18.73
C ILE A 455 10.38 -73.51 17.77
N LEU A 456 9.21 -73.80 18.34
CA LEU A 456 7.92 -73.46 17.75
C LEU A 456 7.12 -72.78 18.88
N GLN A 457 7.42 -71.50 19.04
CA GLN A 457 6.70 -70.47 19.78
C GLN A 457 7.38 -69.19 19.22
N ILE A 458 6.79 -68.38 18.36
CA ILE A 458 5.43 -67.85 18.40
C ILE A 458 4.99 -67.51 16.95
N VAL A 459 3.90 -68.16 16.54
CA VAL A 459 2.69 -67.59 15.92
C VAL A 459 2.88 -66.62 14.73
N LEU A 460 2.66 -67.15 13.53
CA LEU A 460 1.77 -66.48 12.58
C LEU A 460 0.32 -66.68 13.05
N ILE A 461 -0.52 -65.66 12.81
CA ILE A 461 -1.98 -65.54 13.01
C ILE A 461 -2.36 -64.61 14.18
N CYS A 462 -2.74 -63.39 13.82
CA CYS A 462 -4.02 -62.74 14.15
C CYS A 462 -3.95 -61.28 13.68
N THR A 463 -4.63 -60.93 12.58
CA THR A 463 -5.91 -60.18 12.59
C THR A 463 -5.78 -58.81 13.27
N SER A 464 -5.82 -57.73 12.51
CA SER A 464 -7.07 -56.97 12.31
C SER A 464 -7.75 -56.61 13.63
N GLN A 465 -7.47 -55.41 14.16
CA GLN A 465 -8.45 -54.38 14.53
C GLN A 465 -7.66 -53.17 15.10
N ARG A 466 -7.75 -51.94 14.58
CA ARG A 466 -8.89 -51.00 14.50
C ARG A 466 -9.03 -50.18 15.79
N TYR A 467 -9.32 -48.88 15.58
CA TYR A 467 -9.72 -47.81 16.51
C TYR A 467 -8.58 -46.95 17.10
N LEU A 468 -8.46 -45.68 16.65
CA LEU A 468 -9.19 -44.46 17.11
C LEU A 468 -8.68 -44.07 18.49
N GLU A 469 -7.95 -42.97 18.64
CA GLU A 469 -8.42 -41.59 18.95
C GLU A 469 -7.24 -40.94 19.72
N PHE A 470 -7.04 -39.65 19.93
CA PHE A 470 -7.78 -38.41 19.74
C PHE A 470 -6.73 -37.28 19.73
N CYS A 471 -7.13 -36.13 19.20
CA CYS A 471 -6.51 -34.82 19.26
C CYS A 471 -5.86 -34.44 20.61
N VAL A 472 -4.68 -33.79 20.57
CA VAL A 472 -4.36 -32.61 21.41
C VAL A 472 -3.41 -31.67 20.62
N VAL A 473 -3.95 -30.52 20.23
CA VAL A 473 -3.28 -29.21 20.05
C VAL A 473 -3.32 -28.53 21.44
N PRO A 474 -2.49 -27.55 21.87
CA PRO A 474 -1.58 -26.61 21.17
C PRO A 474 -0.14 -26.63 21.78
N THR A 475 0.87 -25.89 21.32
CA THR A 475 1.08 -24.44 21.55
C THR A 475 2.36 -23.95 20.88
N ARG A 476 2.27 -22.80 20.22
CA ARG A 476 3.14 -21.60 20.35
C ARG A 476 4.65 -21.84 20.53
N GLN A 477 5.43 -21.33 19.58
CA GLN A 477 6.41 -20.26 19.85
C GLN A 477 6.98 -19.73 18.53
N GLU A 478 6.50 -18.55 18.14
CA GLU A 478 7.24 -17.65 17.26
C GLU A 478 8.22 -16.84 18.10
N ASN A 479 9.39 -16.67 17.49
CA ASN A 479 10.46 -15.70 17.71
C ASN A 479 10.04 -14.36 18.34
N THR A 480 10.94 -13.81 19.15
CA THR A 480 11.50 -12.46 18.96
C THR A 480 12.70 -12.27 19.89
N LEU A 481 13.88 -12.10 19.31
CA LEU A 481 15.03 -11.40 19.90
C LEU A 481 15.03 -9.97 19.32
N GLU A 482 15.39 -9.02 20.20
CA GLU A 482 16.17 -7.80 19.92
C GLU A 482 15.51 -6.72 19.01
N ASP A 483 15.55 -5.42 19.27
CA ASP A 483 16.15 -4.62 20.33
C ASP A 483 15.81 -3.14 20.11
N LEU A 484 15.97 -2.36 21.18
CA LEU A 484 16.44 -0.96 21.26
C LEU A 484 15.52 0.25 20.97
N ASP A 485 15.34 0.98 22.07
CA ASP A 485 15.51 2.42 22.29
C ASP A 485 14.56 3.43 21.64
N LYS A 486 13.82 4.11 22.52
CA LYS A 486 13.81 5.58 22.65
C LYS A 486 13.23 6.03 24.00
N ASP A 487 14.12 6.65 24.77
CA ASP A 487 13.97 7.75 25.75
C ASP A 487 12.55 8.35 25.90
N ALA A 488 11.96 8.41 27.09
CA ALA A 488 12.33 9.20 28.28
C ALA A 488 12.26 10.72 28.05
N ASP A 489 11.15 11.31 28.53
CA ASP A 489 11.14 12.42 29.52
C ASP A 489 9.70 12.97 29.61
N GLU A 490 9.03 12.78 30.76
CA GLU A 490 8.84 13.77 31.85
C GLU A 490 7.77 14.83 31.51
N GLN A 491 6.84 15.26 32.36
CA GLN A 491 6.46 15.00 33.74
C GLN A 491 5.06 15.64 33.87
N GLN A 492 4.11 14.97 34.50
CA GLN A 492 2.90 15.60 35.02
C GLN A 492 3.04 15.69 36.54
N GLN A 493 2.83 16.89 37.08
CA GLN A 493 2.10 17.24 38.31
C GLN A 493 2.80 18.20 39.28
N LEU A 494 2.01 19.23 39.62
CA LEU A 494 1.83 19.86 40.93
C LEU A 494 2.97 20.70 41.51
N ASN A 495 2.77 22.02 41.51
CA ASN A 495 2.87 22.90 42.68
C ASN A 495 2.47 24.34 42.29
N GLY A 496 1.66 25.03 43.09
CA GLY A 496 1.45 26.47 42.91
C GLY A 496 0.16 27.06 43.47
N ILE A 497 0.08 27.11 44.79
CA ILE A 497 -0.88 27.89 45.58
C ILE A 497 -0.63 29.41 45.39
N VAL A 498 -1.71 30.16 45.14
CA VAL A 498 -2.07 31.52 45.60
C VAL A 498 -0.99 32.64 45.55
N PHE A 499 -1.27 33.72 44.83
CA PHE A 499 -1.30 35.08 45.42
C PHE A 499 -2.11 36.07 44.59
N CYS A 500 -2.97 36.80 45.30
CA CYS A 500 -3.82 37.91 44.88
C CYS A 500 -3.04 39.24 44.81
N PHE A 501 -3.53 40.14 43.95
CA PHE A 501 -3.56 41.62 44.07
C PHE A 501 -2.28 42.42 44.43
N TYR A 502 -1.86 43.36 43.57
CA TYR A 502 -2.16 44.81 43.67
C TYR A 502 -1.33 45.64 42.65
N SER A 503 -1.90 46.79 42.29
CA SER A 503 -1.41 47.90 41.47
C SER A 503 0.06 48.32 41.65
N ARG A 504 0.70 48.69 40.53
CA ARG A 504 1.04 50.10 40.23
C ARG A 504 1.30 50.30 38.74
#